data_AF-A3JHU7-F1
#
_entry.id   AF-A3JHU7-F1
#
_cell.length_a   1.000
_cell.length_b   1.000
_cell.length_c   1.000
_cell.angle_alpha   90.00
_cell.angle_beta   90.00
_cell.angle_gamma   90.00
#
_symmetry.space_group_name_H-M   'P 1'
#
loop_
_entity.id
_entity.type
_entity.pdbx_description
1 polymer ?
#
loop_
_entity_poly.entity_id
_entity_poly.type
_entity_poly.pdbx_seq_one_letter_code
_entity_poly.pdbx_strand_id
1 'polypeptide(L)'
;MACANDRTISTVKRKRTGGEKKIQHRISRYSEKKAQIQNNNSHHISKNIADNTPLIAAFEDLKISNMVRKPKATLCEDTGRWLANGASAKRGLNKAIHSVNMGQIRQFTAYKLKDRGKLMVRVKPHYSSQECSQCGHTEKGNRPSQATFQCQGCGYAANADDNAACVIKQRGITHVRSDAFSIEKTPRTIKVRRKKANKAQELASSGSGDCVSPGIQAVISDALNSRRTRENPCPSETRTL
;
A
#
# COMPACT_ATOMS: atom_id res chain seq x y z
N MET A 1 34.97 34.03 -32.71
CA MET A 1 34.57 32.71 -32.17
C MET A 1 35.07 32.62 -30.73
N ALA A 2 34.20 32.84 -29.75
CA ALA A 2 34.56 32.73 -28.34
C ALA A 2 34.20 31.33 -27.85
N CYS A 3 35.19 30.58 -27.36
CA CYS A 3 35.02 29.25 -26.80
C CYS A 3 33.98 29.24 -25.67
N ALA A 4 33.07 28.27 -25.75
CA ALA A 4 32.10 27.99 -24.70
C ALA A 4 32.83 27.70 -23.39
N ASN A 5 32.53 28.50 -22.36
CA ASN A 5 33.02 28.27 -21.01
C ASN A 5 32.42 26.96 -20.47
N ASP A 6 33.28 25.96 -20.37
CA ASP A 6 33.06 24.68 -19.75
C ASP A 6 32.71 24.88 -18.26
N ARG A 7 31.43 24.81 -17.92
CA ARG A 7 30.95 24.86 -16.52
C ARG A 7 30.62 23.47 -15.99
N THR A 8 31.56 22.54 -16.06
CA THR A 8 31.55 21.38 -15.16
C THR A 8 32.18 21.77 -13.81
N ILE A 9 31.56 22.72 -13.11
CA ILE A 9 31.91 22.95 -11.69
C ILE A 9 31.24 21.82 -10.91
N SER A 10 31.97 20.73 -10.69
CA SER A 10 31.61 19.77 -9.65
C SER A 10 31.59 20.52 -8.33
N THR A 11 30.41 20.80 -7.79
CA THR A 11 30.27 21.41 -6.45
C THR A 11 30.84 20.45 -5.41
N VAL A 12 32.12 20.61 -5.07
CA VAL A 12 32.75 19.91 -3.96
C VAL A 12 32.07 20.40 -2.68
N LYS A 13 31.21 19.56 -2.10
CA LYS A 13 30.52 19.90 -0.85
C LYS A 13 31.56 20.05 0.27
N ARG A 14 31.62 21.22 0.90
CA ARG A 14 32.50 21.45 2.06
C ARG A 14 32.25 20.42 3.16
N LYS A 15 33.32 20.04 3.87
CA LYS A 15 33.18 19.21 5.07
C LYS A 15 32.37 19.97 6.13
N ARG A 16 31.41 19.28 6.75
CA ARG A 16 30.62 19.84 7.86
C ARG A 16 31.51 20.11 9.07
N THR A 17 31.28 21.23 9.74
CA THR A 17 31.96 21.59 10.99
C THR A 17 31.54 20.67 12.14
N GLY A 18 32.30 20.63 13.23
CA GLY A 18 31.93 19.86 14.43
C GLY A 18 30.56 20.25 15.00
N GLY A 19 30.23 21.54 14.99
CA GLY A 19 28.92 22.05 15.43
C GLY A 19 27.75 21.57 14.54
N GLU A 20 27.93 21.60 13.22
CA GLU A 20 26.93 21.10 12.27
C GLU A 20 26.67 19.60 12.45
N LYS A 21 27.72 18.81 12.71
CA LYS A 21 27.59 17.38 13.02
C LYS A 21 26.79 17.16 14.31
N LYS A 22 27.05 17.94 15.38
CA LYS A 22 26.28 17.88 16.63
C LYS A 22 24.79 18.21 16.41
N ILE A 23 24.47 19.21 15.59
CA ILE A 23 23.08 19.53 15.22
C ILE A 23 22.44 18.38 14.44
N GLN A 24 23.14 17.84 13.45
CA GLN A 24 22.64 16.72 12.64
C GLN A 24 22.32 15.49 13.51
N HIS A 25 23.17 15.15 14.48
CA HIS A 25 22.89 14.07 15.44
C HIS A 25 21.64 14.34 16.27
N ARG A 26 21.45 15.57 16.76
CA ARG A 26 20.23 15.95 17.49
C ARG A 26 18.97 15.80 16.63
N ILE A 27 19.00 16.29 15.39
CA ILE A 27 17.89 16.15 14.44
C ILE A 27 17.58 14.67 14.19
N SER A 28 18.62 13.84 14.01
CA SER A 28 18.46 12.40 13.82
C SER A 28 17.76 11.75 15.01
N ARG A 29 18.21 12.04 16.24
CA ARG A 29 17.62 11.50 17.47
C ARG A 29 16.15 11.88 17.63
N TYR A 30 15.78 13.14 17.35
CA TYR A 30 14.37 13.56 17.41
C TYR A 30 13.52 12.91 16.32
N SER A 31 14.08 12.76 15.11
CA SER A 31 13.40 12.11 14.00
C SER A 31 13.14 10.63 14.28
N GLU A 32 14.11 9.95 14.87
CA GLU A 32 13.99 8.56 15.33
C GLU A 32 12.93 8.43 16.43
N LYS A 33 12.99 9.27 17.47
CA LYS A 33 11.98 9.27 18.55
C LYS A 33 10.57 9.47 17.99
N LYS A 34 10.40 10.40 17.04
CA LYS A 34 9.11 10.61 16.36
C LYS A 34 8.65 9.35 15.62
N ALA A 35 9.54 8.71 14.87
CA ALA A 35 9.22 7.48 14.13
C ALA A 35 8.82 6.34 15.09
N GLN A 36 9.53 6.20 16.21
CA GLN A 36 9.20 5.21 17.25
C GLN A 36 7.81 5.45 17.84
N ILE A 37 7.47 6.70 18.19
CA ILE A 37 6.12 7.07 18.68
C ILE A 37 5.05 6.72 17.65
N GLN A 38 5.26 7.11 16.38
CA GLN A 38 4.30 6.82 15.31
C GLN A 38 4.13 5.32 15.07
N ASN A 39 5.23 4.55 15.11
CA ASN A 39 5.19 3.10 14.98
C ASN A 39 4.43 2.46 16.14
N ASN A 40 4.74 2.86 17.38
CA ASN A 40 4.07 2.36 18.58
C ASN A 40 2.56 2.63 18.53
N ASN A 41 2.17 3.87 18.22
CA ASN A 41 0.76 4.25 18.05
C ASN A 41 0.08 3.41 16.96
N SER A 42 0.76 3.18 15.83
CA SER A 42 0.23 2.35 14.74
C SER A 42 0.00 0.90 15.19
N HIS A 43 0.88 0.34 16.01
CA HIS A 43 0.67 -0.99 16.61
C HIS A 43 -0.49 -1.01 17.60
N HIS A 44 -0.63 -0.02 18.46
CA HIS A 44 -1.76 0.03 19.41
C HIS A 44 -3.11 0.16 18.69
N ILE A 45 -3.22 1.09 17.75
CA ILE A 45 -4.45 1.31 16.96
C ILE A 45 -4.81 0.06 16.17
N SER A 46 -3.87 -0.50 15.42
CA SER A 46 -4.14 -1.71 14.61
C SER A 46 -4.47 -2.93 15.46
N LYS A 47 -3.89 -3.06 16.67
CA LYS A 47 -4.25 -4.13 17.62
C LYS A 47 -5.68 -3.94 18.10
N ASN A 48 -6.04 -2.73 18.55
CA ASN A 48 -7.39 -2.41 19.01
C ASN A 48 -8.44 -2.70 17.92
N ILE A 49 -8.19 -2.29 16.67
CA ILE A 49 -9.08 -2.61 15.54
C ILE A 49 -9.20 -4.13 15.36
N ALA A 50 -8.09 -4.86 15.37
CA ALA A 50 -8.10 -6.31 15.16
C ALA A 50 -8.79 -7.08 16.29
N ASP A 51 -8.68 -6.62 17.54
CA ASP A 51 -9.32 -7.23 18.70
C ASP A 51 -10.84 -7.00 18.68
N ASN A 52 -11.28 -5.76 18.41
CA ASN A 52 -12.70 -5.36 18.48
C ASN A 52 -13.51 -5.64 17.19
N THR A 53 -12.87 -5.86 16.05
CA THR A 53 -13.57 -6.24 14.82
C THR A 53 -14.13 -7.65 14.98
N PRO A 54 -15.40 -7.95 14.65
CA PRO A 54 -15.92 -9.31 14.76
C PRO A 54 -15.27 -10.26 13.74
N LEU A 55 -15.61 -10.13 12.46
CA LEU A 55 -15.11 -11.02 11.40
C LEU A 55 -14.50 -10.25 10.22
N ILE A 56 -15.07 -9.11 9.85
CA ILE A 56 -14.69 -8.35 8.65
C ILE A 56 -14.48 -6.89 9.02
N ALA A 57 -13.33 -6.33 8.63
CA ALA A 57 -13.07 -4.89 8.68
C ALA A 57 -12.99 -4.31 7.27
N ALA A 58 -13.78 -3.26 7.01
CA ALA A 58 -13.74 -2.53 5.74
C ALA A 58 -12.89 -1.26 5.88
N PHE A 59 -12.00 -1.05 4.91
CA PHE A 59 -11.16 0.14 4.81
C PHE A 59 -11.32 0.79 3.45
N GLU A 60 -11.15 2.10 3.40
CA GLU A 60 -11.00 2.79 2.12
C GLU A 60 -9.71 2.36 1.39
N ASP A 61 -9.85 2.13 0.09
CA ASP A 61 -8.72 1.96 -0.82
C ASP A 61 -8.11 3.32 -1.20
N LEU A 62 -7.69 4.09 -0.20
CA LEU A 62 -7.02 5.35 -0.44
C LEU A 62 -5.62 5.09 -1.00
N LYS A 63 -5.34 5.68 -2.18
CA LYS A 63 -4.03 5.61 -2.85
C LYS A 63 -3.09 6.65 -2.26
N ILE A 64 -2.68 6.43 -1.01
CA ILE A 64 -1.83 7.36 -0.22
C ILE A 64 -0.54 7.72 -0.98
N SER A 65 0.09 6.76 -1.67
CA SER A 65 1.28 7.00 -2.50
C SER A 65 1.05 8.06 -3.57
N ASN A 66 -0.10 8.04 -4.24
CA ASN A 66 -0.48 9.02 -5.25
C ASN A 66 -0.77 10.38 -4.60
N MET A 67 -1.42 10.38 -3.43
CA MET A 67 -1.72 11.61 -2.70
C MET A 67 -0.46 12.35 -2.24
N VAL A 68 0.60 11.65 -1.81
CA VAL A 68 1.84 12.30 -1.36
C VAL A 68 2.85 12.54 -2.49
N ARG A 69 2.61 11.95 -3.67
CA ARG A 69 3.51 12.07 -4.83
C ARG A 69 3.79 13.54 -5.14
N LYS A 70 5.07 13.84 -5.36
CA LYS A 70 5.52 15.17 -5.79
C LYS A 70 4.90 15.49 -7.16
N PRO A 71 4.32 16.69 -7.36
CA PRO A 71 3.84 17.10 -8.67
C PRO A 71 5.00 17.17 -9.67
N LYS A 72 4.71 16.83 -10.93
CA LYS A 72 5.71 16.90 -12.01
C LYS A 72 6.04 18.36 -12.28
N ALA A 73 7.31 18.66 -12.48
CA ALA A 73 7.74 19.99 -12.91
C ALA A 73 7.49 20.11 -14.42
N THR A 74 6.98 21.27 -14.85
CA THR A 74 6.77 21.61 -16.25
C THR A 74 7.66 22.79 -16.63
N LEU A 75 8.17 22.76 -17.85
CA LEU A 75 8.92 23.88 -18.42
C LEU A 75 7.94 24.82 -19.12
N CYS A 76 8.23 26.11 -19.08
CA CYS A 76 7.61 27.10 -19.95
C CYS A 76 8.26 27.00 -21.33
N GLU A 77 7.45 26.76 -22.36
CA GLU A 77 7.93 26.56 -23.74
C GLU A 77 8.65 27.81 -24.27
N ASP A 78 8.11 29.00 -23.99
CA ASP A 78 8.66 30.26 -24.52
C ASP A 78 9.95 30.71 -23.81
N THR A 79 10.06 30.46 -22.50
CA THR A 79 11.16 31.01 -21.67
C THR A 79 12.21 29.99 -21.27
N GLY A 80 11.94 28.69 -21.47
CA GLY A 80 12.79 27.58 -21.00
C GLY A 80 12.92 27.48 -19.48
N ARG A 81 12.15 28.27 -18.71
CA ARG A 81 12.18 28.28 -17.24
C ARG A 81 11.18 27.27 -16.65
N TRP A 82 11.51 26.73 -15.48
CA TRP A 82 10.60 25.85 -14.75
C TRP A 82 9.43 26.64 -14.15
N LEU A 83 8.21 26.18 -14.41
CA LEU A 83 6.99 26.73 -13.84
C LEU A 83 6.79 26.24 -12.40
N ALA A 84 6.08 27.06 -11.61
CA ALA A 84 5.66 26.66 -10.28
C ALA A 84 4.68 25.48 -10.37
N ASN A 85 5.08 24.32 -9.81
CA ASN A 85 4.32 23.08 -9.92
C ASN A 85 3.43 22.78 -8.69
N GLY A 86 3.20 23.77 -7.82
CA GLY A 86 2.36 23.62 -6.63
C GLY A 86 2.95 22.75 -5.49
N ALA A 87 4.22 22.34 -5.58
CA ALA A 87 4.83 21.50 -4.54
C ALA A 87 4.88 22.18 -3.16
N SER A 88 5.07 23.50 -3.11
CA SER A 88 5.07 24.29 -1.87
C SER A 88 3.68 24.30 -1.20
N ALA A 89 2.62 24.57 -1.97
CA ALA A 89 1.24 24.56 -1.49
C ALA A 89 0.83 23.18 -0.91
N LYS A 90 1.31 22.08 -1.52
CA LYS A 90 1.02 20.72 -1.08
C LYS A 90 1.80 20.28 0.17
N ARG A 91 2.84 21.03 0.59
CA ARG A 91 3.73 20.64 1.69
C ARG A 91 2.97 20.43 3.01
N GLY A 92 1.98 21.27 3.31
CA GLY A 92 1.15 21.15 4.51
C GLY A 92 0.37 19.84 4.54
N LEU A 93 -0.36 19.56 3.46
CA LEU A 93 -1.12 18.32 3.31
C LEU A 93 -0.23 17.08 3.42
N ASN A 94 0.91 17.07 2.74
CA ASN A 94 1.85 15.94 2.82
C ASN A 94 2.34 15.71 4.25
N LYS A 95 2.65 16.80 4.99
CA LYS A 95 3.06 16.70 6.40
C LYS A 95 1.95 16.08 7.26
N ALA A 96 0.70 16.47 7.03
CA ALA A 96 -0.46 15.93 7.74
C ALA A 96 -0.69 14.44 7.44
N ILE A 97 -0.61 14.03 6.17
CA ILE A 97 -0.73 12.61 5.78
C ILE A 97 0.37 11.76 6.45
N HIS A 98 1.61 12.25 6.43
CA HIS A 98 2.73 11.55 7.06
C HIS A 98 2.67 11.55 8.60
N SER A 99 1.99 12.53 9.23
CA SER A 99 1.85 12.51 10.69
C SER A 99 0.89 11.43 11.18
N VAL A 100 -0.18 11.14 10.42
CA VAL A 100 -1.20 10.15 10.80
C VAL A 100 -0.76 8.72 10.54
N ASN A 101 0.13 8.49 9.57
CA ASN A 101 0.71 7.18 9.30
C ASN A 101 -0.31 6.11 8.85
N MET A 102 -1.36 6.55 8.13
CA MET A 102 -2.50 5.72 7.69
C MET A 102 -2.08 4.46 6.93
N GLY A 103 -1.00 4.53 6.14
CA GLY A 103 -0.48 3.39 5.38
C GLY A 103 0.04 2.25 6.28
N GLN A 104 0.77 2.59 7.35
CA GLN A 104 1.26 1.60 8.31
C GLN A 104 0.13 1.03 9.16
N ILE A 105 -0.80 1.87 9.61
CA ILE A 105 -2.00 1.40 10.33
C ILE A 105 -2.74 0.36 9.49
N ARG A 106 -2.99 0.64 8.20
CA ARG A 106 -3.63 -0.30 7.28
C ARG A 106 -2.84 -1.62 7.15
N GLN A 107 -1.53 -1.53 6.95
CA GLN A 107 -0.67 -2.72 6.83
C GLN A 107 -0.67 -3.56 8.11
N PHE A 108 -0.61 -2.92 9.27
CA PHE A 108 -0.59 -3.61 10.55
C PHE A 108 -1.92 -4.26 10.88
N THR A 109 -3.02 -3.57 10.60
CA THR A 109 -4.36 -4.12 10.73
C THR A 109 -4.54 -5.35 9.83
N ALA A 110 -4.03 -5.30 8.60
CA ALA A 110 -4.15 -6.42 7.65
C ALA A 110 -3.54 -7.73 8.20
N TYR A 111 -2.30 -7.71 8.68
CA TYR A 111 -1.70 -8.93 9.21
C TYR A 111 -2.33 -9.35 10.55
N LYS A 112 -2.66 -8.41 11.44
CA LYS A 112 -3.27 -8.74 12.74
C LYS A 112 -4.67 -9.33 12.62
N LEU A 113 -5.46 -8.88 11.65
CA LEU A 113 -6.74 -9.48 11.33
C LEU A 113 -6.54 -10.90 10.79
N LYS A 114 -5.60 -11.07 9.85
CA LYS A 114 -5.26 -12.38 9.29
C LYS A 114 -4.84 -13.38 10.38
N ASP A 115 -4.00 -12.97 11.33
CA ASP A 115 -3.56 -13.80 12.45
C ASP A 115 -4.72 -14.24 13.37
N ARG A 116 -5.83 -13.49 13.37
CA ARG A 116 -7.06 -13.79 14.13
C ARG A 116 -8.14 -14.49 13.29
N GLY A 117 -7.83 -14.90 12.07
CA GLY A 117 -8.80 -15.48 11.14
C GLY A 117 -9.87 -14.50 10.65
N LYS A 118 -9.61 -13.18 10.74
CA LYS A 118 -10.51 -12.11 10.33
C LYS A 118 -10.10 -11.56 8.96
N LEU A 119 -11.08 -11.08 8.21
CA LEU A 119 -10.89 -10.55 6.86
C LEU A 119 -10.78 -9.03 6.87
N MET A 120 -9.84 -8.50 6.07
CA MET A 120 -9.79 -7.08 5.76
C MET A 120 -10.22 -6.88 4.30
N VAL A 121 -11.21 -6.02 4.08
CA VAL A 121 -11.68 -5.65 2.73
C VAL A 121 -11.38 -4.19 2.43
N ARG A 122 -11.15 -3.90 1.14
CA ARG A 122 -10.86 -2.56 0.65
C ARG A 122 -11.98 -2.10 -0.27
N VAL A 123 -12.54 -0.92 0.01
CA VAL A 123 -13.66 -0.36 -0.74
C VAL A 123 -13.27 0.94 -1.42
N LYS A 124 -14.00 1.28 -2.48
CA LYS A 124 -13.78 2.54 -3.21
C LYS A 124 -13.93 3.74 -2.26
N PRO A 125 -12.97 4.69 -2.21
CA PRO A 125 -13.02 5.84 -1.30
C PRO A 125 -13.88 7.01 -1.82
N HIS A 126 -14.35 6.96 -3.07
CA HIS A 126 -14.94 8.12 -3.71
C HIS A 126 -16.26 8.50 -3.05
N TYR A 127 -16.40 9.79 -2.71
CA TYR A 127 -17.58 10.41 -2.13
C TYR A 127 -18.09 9.78 -0.81
N SER A 128 -17.30 8.95 -0.14
CA SER A 128 -17.69 8.28 1.12
C SER A 128 -18.05 9.26 2.24
N SER A 129 -17.45 10.46 2.24
CA SER A 129 -17.75 11.53 3.20
C SER A 129 -18.94 12.41 2.82
N GLN A 130 -19.57 12.19 1.66
CA GLN A 130 -20.66 12.99 1.10
C GLN A 130 -21.92 12.14 0.85
N GLU A 131 -21.77 10.82 0.75
CA GLU A 131 -22.88 9.88 0.65
C GLU A 131 -23.61 9.73 1.97
N CYS A 132 -24.94 9.71 1.94
CA CYS A 132 -25.77 9.41 3.09
C CYS A 132 -25.86 7.90 3.32
N SER A 133 -25.52 7.45 4.53
CA SER A 133 -25.66 6.04 4.92
C SER A 133 -27.10 5.52 5.01
N GLN A 134 -28.10 6.40 5.06
CA GLN A 134 -29.51 6.01 5.13
C GLN A 134 -30.17 5.86 3.75
N CYS A 135 -29.92 6.81 2.84
CA CYS A 135 -30.62 6.87 1.55
C CYS A 135 -29.70 6.81 0.32
N GLY A 136 -28.37 6.83 0.49
CA GLY A 136 -27.41 6.83 -0.63
C GLY A 136 -27.26 8.15 -1.38
N HIS A 137 -28.05 9.19 -1.05
CA HIS A 137 -27.92 10.51 -1.68
C HIS A 137 -26.51 11.08 -1.46
N THR A 138 -25.86 11.51 -2.54
CA THR A 138 -24.48 11.97 -2.53
C THR A 138 -24.41 13.39 -3.03
N GLU A 139 -24.03 14.30 -2.13
CA GLU A 139 -23.96 15.72 -2.45
C GLU A 139 -22.89 16.42 -1.62
N LYS A 140 -22.21 17.40 -2.22
CA LYS A 140 -21.15 18.17 -1.53
C LYS A 140 -21.69 18.89 -0.28
N GLY A 141 -22.93 19.40 -0.37
CA GLY A 141 -23.60 20.09 0.72
C GLY A 141 -24.03 19.19 1.88
N ASN A 142 -23.93 17.86 1.74
CA ASN A 142 -24.26 16.94 2.85
C ASN A 142 -23.27 17.06 4.02
N ARG A 143 -22.09 17.64 3.81
CA ARG A 143 -21.05 17.81 4.82
C ARG A 143 -20.65 19.29 4.96
N PRO A 144 -21.44 20.10 5.69
CA PRO A 144 -21.18 21.53 5.83
C PRO A 144 -19.92 21.84 6.66
N SER A 145 -19.52 20.94 7.57
CA SER A 145 -18.33 21.12 8.41
C SER A 145 -17.55 19.80 8.55
N GLN A 146 -16.37 19.85 9.19
CA GLN A 146 -15.60 18.63 9.42
C GLN A 146 -16.36 17.60 10.28
N ALA A 147 -17.09 18.06 11.31
CA ALA A 147 -17.76 17.19 12.27
C ALA A 147 -19.23 16.92 11.92
N THR A 148 -19.87 17.80 11.14
CA THR A 148 -21.32 17.74 10.89
C THR A 148 -21.62 17.11 9.54
N PHE A 149 -22.58 16.18 9.53
CA PHE A 149 -23.22 15.66 8.34
C PHE A 149 -24.73 15.88 8.42
N GLN A 150 -25.32 16.39 7.33
CA GLN A 150 -26.76 16.59 7.18
C GLN A 150 -27.15 16.29 5.73
N CYS A 151 -27.85 15.19 5.52
CA CYS A 151 -28.31 14.80 4.19
C CYS A 151 -29.40 15.75 3.67
N GLN A 152 -29.19 16.32 2.49
CA GLN A 152 -30.17 17.20 1.85
C GLN A 152 -31.35 16.43 1.20
N GLY A 153 -31.16 15.14 0.90
CA GLY A 153 -32.22 14.29 0.34
C GLY A 153 -33.24 13.76 1.37
N CYS A 154 -32.79 13.23 2.52
CA CYS A 154 -33.68 12.61 3.51
C CYS A 154 -33.66 13.26 4.91
N GLY A 155 -32.87 14.33 5.10
CA GLY A 155 -32.78 15.04 6.39
C GLY A 155 -31.93 14.36 7.47
N TYR A 156 -31.38 13.16 7.22
CA TYR A 156 -30.56 12.44 8.19
C TYR A 156 -29.35 13.29 8.64
N ALA A 157 -29.17 13.44 9.95
CA ALA A 157 -28.07 14.18 10.55
C ALA A 157 -27.27 13.31 11.52
N ALA A 158 -25.95 13.42 11.47
CA ALA A 158 -25.02 12.67 12.31
C ALA A 158 -23.65 13.36 12.36
N ASN A 159 -22.72 12.78 13.12
CA ASN A 159 -21.32 13.09 12.94
C ASN A 159 -20.85 12.61 11.55
N ALA A 160 -20.02 13.40 10.88
CA ALA A 160 -19.52 13.07 9.55
C ALA A 160 -18.65 11.80 9.52
N ASP A 161 -17.85 11.57 10.55
CA ASP A 161 -16.99 10.39 10.65
C ASP A 161 -17.83 9.13 10.90
N ASP A 162 -18.90 9.22 11.71
CA ASP A 162 -19.83 8.12 11.96
C ASP A 162 -20.62 7.74 10.69
N ASN A 163 -21.14 8.75 9.97
CA ASN A 163 -21.82 8.50 8.70
C ASN A 163 -20.87 7.85 7.68
N ALA A 164 -19.64 8.37 7.54
CA ALA A 164 -18.65 7.80 6.63
C ALA A 164 -18.29 6.35 7.01
N ALA A 165 -18.18 6.03 8.30
CA ALA A 165 -17.96 4.67 8.77
C ALA A 165 -19.12 3.74 8.39
N CYS A 166 -20.37 4.19 8.51
CA CYS A 166 -21.55 3.44 8.07
C CYS A 166 -21.56 3.21 6.55
N VAL A 167 -21.25 4.23 5.74
CA VAL A 167 -21.12 4.11 4.27
C VAL A 167 -20.04 3.08 3.91
N ILE A 168 -18.85 3.17 4.52
CA ILE A 168 -17.73 2.25 4.28
C ILE A 168 -18.12 0.81 4.66
N LYS A 169 -18.83 0.64 5.79
CA LYS A 169 -19.36 -0.67 6.22
C LYS A 169 -20.32 -1.24 5.18
N GLN A 170 -21.29 -0.47 4.70
CA GLN A 170 -22.26 -0.91 3.68
C GLN A 170 -21.58 -1.28 2.36
N ARG A 171 -20.62 -0.48 1.90
CA ARG A 171 -19.78 -0.79 0.73
C ARG A 171 -18.99 -2.08 0.95
N GLY A 172 -18.47 -2.31 2.16
CA GLY A 172 -17.75 -3.52 2.52
C GLY A 172 -18.62 -4.77 2.48
N ILE A 173 -19.83 -4.69 3.03
CA ILE A 173 -20.83 -5.77 2.98
C ILE A 173 -21.20 -6.09 1.53
N THR A 174 -21.48 -5.05 0.73
CA THR A 174 -21.83 -5.19 -0.69
C THR A 174 -20.69 -5.84 -1.47
N HIS A 175 -19.45 -5.42 -1.21
CA HIS A 175 -18.27 -5.97 -1.86
C HIS A 175 -18.07 -7.46 -1.54
N VAL A 176 -18.20 -7.86 -0.27
CA VAL A 176 -18.06 -9.28 0.14
C VAL A 176 -19.17 -10.15 -0.44
N ARG A 177 -20.39 -9.61 -0.57
CA ARG A 177 -21.52 -10.31 -1.19
C ARG A 177 -21.42 -10.40 -2.71
N SER A 178 -20.60 -9.58 -3.35
CA SER A 178 -20.46 -9.58 -4.80
C SER A 178 -19.62 -10.78 -5.28
N ASP A 179 -20.01 -11.37 -6.41
CA ASP A 179 -19.29 -12.50 -7.01
C ASP A 179 -17.83 -12.19 -7.34
N ALA A 180 -17.51 -10.90 -7.54
CA ALA A 180 -16.15 -10.43 -7.77
C ALA A 180 -15.19 -10.75 -6.61
N PHE A 181 -15.67 -10.81 -5.37
CA PHE A 181 -14.85 -11.15 -4.21
C PHE A 181 -14.42 -12.63 -4.22
N SER A 182 -15.26 -13.50 -4.76
CA SER A 182 -15.04 -14.96 -4.85
C SER A 182 -13.94 -15.35 -5.86
N ILE A 183 -13.54 -14.42 -6.75
CA ILE A 183 -12.78 -14.75 -7.97
C ILE A 183 -11.28 -14.41 -7.86
N GLU A 184 -10.79 -13.71 -6.83
CA GLU A 184 -9.36 -13.36 -6.73
C GLU A 184 -8.43 -14.57 -6.46
N LYS A 185 -8.24 -15.42 -7.47
CA LYS A 185 -7.10 -16.32 -7.61
C LYS A 185 -5.89 -15.45 -7.88
N THR A 186 -5.03 -15.27 -6.88
CA THR A 186 -3.71 -14.67 -7.12
C THR A 186 -2.96 -15.51 -8.17
N PRO A 187 -2.53 -14.94 -9.31
CA PRO A 187 -1.68 -15.68 -10.23
C PRO A 187 -0.37 -15.99 -9.50
N ARG A 188 -0.07 -17.27 -9.30
CA ARG A 188 1.23 -17.71 -8.75
C ARG A 188 2.31 -17.31 -9.74
N THR A 189 2.94 -16.16 -9.52
CA THR A 189 4.06 -15.71 -10.35
C THR A 189 5.30 -16.49 -9.93
N ILE A 190 5.63 -17.54 -10.67
CA ILE A 190 6.88 -18.28 -10.49
C ILE A 190 8.00 -17.44 -11.09
N LYS A 191 8.85 -16.84 -10.24
CA LYS A 191 10.06 -16.15 -10.71
C LYS A 191 11.11 -17.20 -11.09
N VAL A 192 11.17 -17.57 -12.37
CA VAL A 192 12.27 -18.40 -12.88
C VAL A 192 13.53 -17.53 -12.95
N ARG A 193 14.50 -17.78 -12.08
CA ARG A 193 15.82 -17.13 -12.13
C ARG A 193 16.63 -17.80 -13.23
N ARG A 194 16.75 -17.18 -14.41
CA ARG A 194 17.72 -17.62 -15.42
C ARG A 194 19.13 -17.45 -14.86
N LYS A 195 19.87 -18.57 -14.73
CA LYS A 195 21.29 -18.56 -14.42
C LYS A 195 22.00 -17.88 -15.60
N LYS A 196 22.76 -16.81 -15.36
CA LYS A 196 23.64 -16.25 -16.41
C LYS A 196 24.63 -17.35 -16.80
N ALA A 197 24.65 -17.74 -18.07
CA ALA A 197 25.71 -18.58 -18.59
C ALA A 197 27.04 -17.81 -18.44
N ASN A 198 28.02 -18.41 -17.76
CA ASN A 198 29.37 -17.89 -17.77
C ASN A 198 29.89 -18.04 -19.20
N LYS A 199 30.25 -16.93 -19.84
CA LYS A 199 30.92 -16.95 -21.14
C LYS A 199 32.37 -17.42 -20.90
N ALA A 200 32.57 -18.74 -20.86
CA ALA A 200 33.90 -19.32 -20.93
C ALA A 200 34.47 -19.04 -22.32
N GLN A 201 35.74 -18.66 -22.36
CA GLN A 201 36.52 -18.37 -23.57
C GLN A 201 36.44 -19.53 -24.56
N GLU A 202 35.95 -19.27 -25.76
CA GLU A 202 36.34 -20.04 -26.94
C GLU A 202 37.73 -19.58 -27.37
N LEU A 203 38.71 -20.47 -27.29
CA LEU A 203 39.86 -20.46 -28.19
C LEU A 203 40.27 -21.90 -28.55
N ALA A 204 40.17 -22.16 -29.85
CA ALA A 204 40.85 -23.15 -30.69
C ALA A 204 40.46 -24.65 -30.62
N SER A 205 39.68 -25.02 -31.65
CA SER A 205 40.08 -25.94 -32.74
C SER A 205 39.98 -27.47 -32.57
N SER A 206 39.33 -28.03 -33.61
CA SER A 206 39.46 -29.34 -34.25
C SER A 206 38.91 -30.58 -33.54
N GLY A 207 37.82 -31.10 -34.10
CA GLY A 207 37.32 -32.45 -33.84
C GLY A 207 35.89 -32.63 -34.35
N SER A 208 35.76 -33.24 -35.53
CA SER A 208 34.51 -33.74 -36.10
C SER A 208 33.81 -34.73 -35.16
N GLY A 209 32.52 -34.56 -34.91
CA GLY A 209 31.70 -35.55 -34.19
C GLY A 209 30.35 -34.98 -33.75
N ASP A 210 29.31 -35.33 -34.50
CA ASP A 210 27.89 -35.42 -34.15
C ASP A 210 27.36 -34.64 -32.93
N CYS A 211 26.53 -33.63 -33.19
CA CYS A 211 25.80 -32.88 -32.18
C CYS A 211 24.55 -33.65 -31.69
N VAL A 212 24.70 -34.41 -30.61
CA VAL A 212 23.58 -34.85 -29.77
C VAL A 212 23.13 -33.71 -28.86
N SER A 213 21.87 -33.28 -28.99
CA SER A 213 21.24 -32.27 -28.14
C SER A 213 21.20 -32.69 -26.66
N PRO A 214 21.73 -31.91 -25.70
CA PRO A 214 21.58 -32.23 -24.28
C PRO A 214 20.14 -31.97 -23.82
N GLY A 215 19.48 -33.02 -23.34
CA GLY A 215 18.13 -32.97 -22.78
C GLY A 215 18.00 -32.00 -21.61
N ILE A 216 16.86 -31.33 -21.56
CA ILE A 216 16.41 -30.53 -20.42
C ILE A 216 16.17 -31.47 -19.24
N GLN A 217 17.08 -31.50 -18.27
CA GLN A 217 16.81 -32.13 -16.99
C GLN A 217 16.24 -31.07 -16.03
N ALA A 218 14.92 -31.03 -15.94
CA ALA A 218 14.22 -30.29 -14.89
C ALA A 218 14.39 -31.06 -13.57
N VAL A 219 15.26 -30.57 -12.69
CA VAL A 219 15.26 -31.02 -11.29
C VAL A 219 14.06 -30.39 -10.58
N ILE A 220 13.02 -31.19 -10.41
CA ILE A 220 11.94 -30.92 -9.44
C ILE A 220 12.55 -31.13 -8.05
N SER A 221 12.86 -30.05 -7.35
CA SER A 221 13.09 -30.13 -5.91
C SER A 221 11.72 -30.13 -5.22
N ASP A 222 11.13 -31.31 -5.09
CA ASP A 222 10.03 -31.56 -4.16
C ASP A 222 10.59 -31.50 -2.75
N ALA A 223 10.41 -30.36 -2.09
CA ALA A 223 10.60 -30.24 -0.66
C ALA A 223 9.40 -29.51 -0.07
N LEU A 224 8.63 -30.28 0.70
CA LEU A 224 7.60 -29.87 1.65
C LEU A 224 6.20 -29.61 1.07
N ASN A 225 5.58 -30.67 0.55
CA ASN A 225 4.20 -30.95 0.95
C ASN A 225 3.97 -32.46 1.03
N SER A 226 4.23 -33.05 2.21
CA SER A 226 3.83 -34.42 2.48
C SER A 226 3.10 -34.50 3.83
N ARG A 227 1.81 -34.85 3.71
CA ARG A 227 0.95 -35.57 4.67
C ARG A 227 0.36 -34.68 5.79
N ARG A 228 -0.93 -34.75 6.13
CA ARG A 228 -1.94 -35.80 5.88
C ARG A 228 -3.34 -35.21 6.12
N THR A 229 -4.24 -35.35 5.17
CA THR A 229 -5.68 -35.42 5.43
C THR A 229 -5.94 -36.73 6.16
N ARG A 230 -6.61 -36.68 7.31
CA ARG A 230 -7.36 -37.83 7.83
C ARG A 230 -8.83 -37.45 7.68
N GLU A 231 -9.47 -38.10 6.73
CA GLU A 231 -10.91 -38.20 6.65
C GLU A 231 -11.39 -38.93 7.91
N ASN A 232 -12.30 -38.31 8.66
CA ASN A 232 -13.14 -39.01 9.63
C ASN A 232 -14.57 -38.89 9.11
N PRO A 233 -15.17 -39.96 8.57
CA PRO A 233 -16.59 -39.95 8.27
C PRO A 233 -17.39 -40.01 9.58
N CYS A 234 -18.33 -39.09 9.73
CA CYS A 234 -19.33 -39.06 10.79
C CYS A 234 -20.34 -40.19 10.56
N PRO A 235 -20.60 -41.10 11.52
CA PRO A 235 -21.72 -42.00 11.41
C PRO A 235 -23.01 -41.30 11.86
N SER A 236 -23.96 -41.23 10.95
CA SER A 236 -25.36 -40.93 11.22
C SER A 236 -26.02 -42.13 11.91
N GLU A 237 -26.55 -41.94 13.11
CA GLU A 237 -27.58 -42.82 13.65
C GLU A 237 -28.77 -42.00 14.12
N THR A 238 -29.88 -42.24 13.43
CA THR A 238 -31.25 -41.95 13.81
C THR A 238 -31.65 -42.72 15.07
N ARG A 239 -32.32 -42.06 16.02
CA ARG A 239 -33.27 -42.74 16.91
C ARG A 239 -34.39 -41.79 17.36
N THR A 240 -35.56 -42.00 16.78
CA THR A 240 -36.89 -41.99 17.46
C THR A 240 -36.80 -42.73 18.81
N LEU A 241 -37.44 -42.36 19.91
CA LEU A 241 -38.69 -41.62 20.19
C LEU A 241 -38.46 -40.50 21.21
#